data_AF-A0A378IHY5-F1
#
_entry.id   AF-A0A378IHY5-F1
#
_cell.length_a   1.000
_cell.length_b   1.000
_cell.length_c   1.000
_cell.angle_alpha   90.00
_cell.angle_beta   90.00
_cell.angle_gamma   90.00
#
_symmetry.space_group_name_H-M   'P 1'
#
loop_
_entity.id
_entity.type
_entity.pdbx_description
1 polymer ?
#
loop_
_entity_poly.entity_id
_entity_poly.type
_entity_poly.pdbx_seq_one_letter_code
_entity_poly.pdbx_strand_id
1 'polypeptide(L)'
;MYSEPWILVSNLHQDLSLDVENQQETVAILAREVYSKRMQIEQNFRDDKSERLGFGWRFSRTKDKNKISLLILITTIATLILWMIGFAAEKKKIHYHFQANTLRTHRVLSFLYLAKQLIINGLK
;
A
#
# COMPACT_ATOMS: atom_id res chain seq x y z
N MET A 1 3.91 23.78 18.42
CA MET A 1 4.40 23.07 17.22
C MET A 1 3.95 23.91 16.04
N TYR A 2 4.85 24.62 15.37
CA TYR A 2 4.47 25.51 14.27
C TYR A 2 3.89 24.66 13.14
N SER A 3 2.60 24.85 12.83
CA SER A 3 1.99 24.28 11.64
C SER A 3 2.55 25.01 10.45
N GLU A 4 3.60 24.47 9.84
CA GLU A 4 4.11 24.99 8.58
C GLU A 4 2.97 24.94 7.55
N PRO A 5 2.66 26.07 6.88
CA PRO A 5 1.57 26.11 5.91
C PRO A 5 1.92 25.24 4.70
N TRP A 6 0.98 24.38 4.30
CA TRP A 6 1.12 23.56 3.09
C TRP A 6 0.44 24.25 1.91
N ILE A 7 1.21 24.49 0.85
CA ILE A 7 0.69 24.94 -0.44
C ILE A 7 0.59 23.71 -1.34
N LEU A 8 -0.62 23.37 -1.76
CA LEU A 8 -0.91 22.24 -2.66
C LEU A 8 -1.44 22.77 -3.98
N VAL A 9 -0.84 22.35 -5.09
CA VAL A 9 -1.30 22.66 -6.46
C VAL A 9 -1.84 21.38 -7.07
N SER A 10 -3.04 21.43 -7.64
CA SER A 10 -3.71 20.24 -8.16
C SER A 10 -4.53 20.54 -9.41
N ASN A 11 -4.69 19.53 -10.25
CA ASN A 11 -5.56 19.56 -11.43
C ASN A 11 -7.01 19.10 -11.15
N LEU A 12 -7.37 18.90 -9.88
CA LEU A 12 -8.71 18.40 -9.49
C LEU A 12 -9.86 19.32 -9.94
N HIS A 13 -9.58 20.58 -10.29
CA HIS A 13 -10.57 21.50 -10.84
C HIS A 13 -11.10 21.06 -12.22
N GLN A 14 -10.35 20.25 -12.97
CA GLN A 14 -10.76 19.82 -14.32
C GLN A 14 -11.74 18.64 -14.33
N ASP A 15 -12.01 18.00 -13.18
CA ASP A 15 -13.01 16.94 -13.11
C ASP A 15 -14.41 17.52 -13.36
N LEU A 16 -15.03 17.13 -14.49
CA LEU A 16 -16.33 17.64 -14.98
C LEU A 16 -17.51 17.47 -14.00
N SER A 17 -17.34 16.70 -12.92
CA SER A 17 -18.35 16.44 -11.90
C SER A 17 -18.29 17.40 -10.70
N LEU A 18 -17.27 18.28 -10.63
CA LEU A 18 -17.07 19.21 -9.53
C LEU A 18 -17.32 20.65 -10.00
N ASP A 19 -18.42 21.26 -9.56
CA ASP A 19 -18.70 22.69 -9.78
C ASP A 19 -17.78 23.53 -8.89
N VAL A 20 -16.55 23.75 -9.34
CA VAL A 20 -15.46 24.29 -8.49
C VAL A 20 -15.71 25.71 -8.01
N GLU A 21 -16.50 26.51 -8.74
CA GLU A 21 -16.89 27.85 -8.29
C GLU A 21 -17.74 27.83 -7.01
N ASN A 22 -18.57 26.80 -6.82
CA ASN A 22 -19.43 26.67 -5.63
C ASN A 22 -18.88 25.69 -4.58
N GLN A 23 -17.87 24.87 -4.92
CA GLN A 23 -17.38 23.77 -4.08
C GLN A 23 -15.87 23.83 -3.75
N GLN A 24 -15.30 25.03 -3.67
CA GLN A 24 -13.86 25.23 -3.38
C GLN A 24 -13.38 24.50 -2.12
N GLU A 25 -14.19 24.49 -1.05
CA GLU A 25 -13.87 23.81 0.21
C GLU A 25 -13.78 22.29 0.04
N THR A 26 -14.74 21.69 -0.68
CA THR A 26 -14.75 20.25 -0.98
C THR A 26 -13.51 19.84 -1.78
N VAL A 27 -13.12 20.63 -2.77
CA VAL A 27 -11.91 20.37 -3.58
C VAL A 27 -10.65 20.49 -2.71
N ALA A 28 -10.58 21.45 -1.79
CA ALA A 28 -9.46 21.58 -0.87
C ALA A 28 -9.36 20.39 0.10
N ILE A 29 -10.49 19.92 0.63
CA ILE A 29 -10.54 18.71 1.49
C ILE A 29 -10.07 17.49 0.70
N LEU A 30 -10.57 17.30 -0.52
CA LEU A 30 -10.17 16.19 -1.39
C LEU A 30 -8.66 16.25 -1.72
N ALA A 31 -8.14 17.41 -2.08
CA ALA A 31 -6.72 17.61 -2.35
C ALA A 31 -5.85 17.25 -1.14
N ARG A 32 -6.27 17.68 0.07
CA ARG A 32 -5.62 17.32 1.33
C ARG A 32 -5.65 15.82 1.57
N GLU A 33 -6.80 15.16 1.35
CA GLU A 33 -6.95 13.72 1.55
C GLU A 33 -6.08 12.91 0.59
N VAL A 34 -6.03 13.29 -0.69
CA VAL A 34 -5.14 12.66 -1.67
C VAL A 34 -3.67 12.87 -1.27
N TYR A 35 -3.29 14.09 -0.91
CA TYR A 35 -1.92 14.39 -0.50
C TYR A 35 -1.51 13.66 0.79
N SER A 36 -2.44 13.46 1.73
CA SER A 36 -2.18 12.72 2.97
C SER A 36 -1.72 11.28 2.72
N LYS A 37 -2.14 10.67 1.60
CA LYS A 37 -1.72 9.32 1.19
C LYS A 37 -0.28 9.26 0.69
N ARG A 38 0.39 10.40 0.42
CA ARG A 38 1.80 10.43 -0.06
C ARG A 38 2.75 9.66 0.85
N MET A 39 2.51 9.68 2.17
CA MET A 39 3.35 8.95 3.13
C MET A 39 3.26 7.43 2.97
N GLN A 40 2.13 6.91 2.47
CA GLN A 40 1.96 5.48 2.21
C GLN A 40 2.95 4.98 1.15
N ILE A 41 3.28 5.82 0.16
CA ILE A 41 4.27 5.48 -0.87
C ILE A 41 5.65 5.25 -0.24
N GLU A 42 6.06 6.13 0.68
CA GLU A 42 7.34 5.96 1.39
C GLU A 42 7.36 4.71 2.27
N GLN A 43 6.25 4.44 2.97
CA GLN A 43 6.10 3.23 3.79
C GLN A 43 6.20 1.97 2.94
N ASN A 44 5.51 1.91 1.79
CA ASN A 44 5.60 0.79 0.86
C ASN A 44 7.04 0.58 0.37
N PHE A 45 7.74 1.64 -0.04
CA PHE A 45 9.14 1.53 -0.45
C PHE A 45 10.06 1.07 0.69
N ARG A 46 9.76 1.43 1.94
CA ARG A 46 10.52 0.98 3.12
C ARG A 46 10.30 -0.51 3.36
N ASP A 47 9.06 -0.97 3.22
CA ASP A 47 8.70 -2.37 3.39
C ASP A 47 9.28 -3.25 2.28
N ASP A 48 9.24 -2.83 1.01
CA ASP A 48 9.86 -3.58 -0.10
C ASP A 48 11.37 -3.76 0.06
N LYS A 49 12.04 -2.76 0.64
CA LYS A 49 13.46 -2.82 1.01
C LYS A 49 13.73 -3.71 2.23
N SER A 50 12.73 -3.95 3.07
CA SER A 50 12.84 -4.76 4.27
C SER A 50 13.02 -6.23 3.91
N GLU A 51 13.99 -6.88 4.54
CA GLU A 51 14.28 -8.30 4.39
C GLU A 51 13.18 -9.17 4.99
N ARG A 52 12.76 -8.81 6.20
CA ARG A 52 11.85 -9.62 7.00
C ARG A 52 10.43 -9.51 6.49
N LEU A 53 10.01 -8.31 6.10
CA LEU A 53 8.62 -7.98 5.81
C LEU A 53 8.32 -7.92 4.31
N GLY A 54 9.25 -7.43 3.47
CA GLY A 54 9.05 -7.33 2.01
C GLY A 54 9.96 -8.25 1.22
N PHE A 55 10.41 -7.76 0.06
CA PHE A 55 11.20 -8.52 -0.92
C PHE A 55 12.72 -8.35 -0.74
N GLY A 56 13.18 -7.69 0.31
CA GLY A 56 14.59 -7.61 0.66
C GLY A 56 15.46 -6.95 -0.42
N TRP A 57 14.98 -5.89 -1.09
CA TRP A 57 15.73 -5.25 -2.19
C TRP A 57 17.18 -4.85 -1.81
N ARG A 58 17.43 -4.60 -0.51
CA ARG A 58 18.77 -4.31 0.02
C ARG A 58 19.79 -5.42 -0.24
N PHE A 59 19.36 -6.67 -0.40
CA PHE A 59 20.23 -7.81 -0.69
C PHE A 59 20.71 -7.90 -2.14
N SER A 60 19.98 -7.26 -3.06
CA SER A 60 20.37 -7.28 -4.47
C SER A 60 21.77 -6.68 -4.68
N ARG A 61 22.15 -5.66 -3.90
CA ARG A 61 23.44 -4.92 -3.93
C ARG A 61 23.88 -4.44 -5.33
N THR A 62 23.04 -4.60 -6.34
CA THR A 62 23.31 -4.22 -7.72
C THR A 62 23.19 -2.71 -7.89
N LYS A 63 24.08 -2.12 -8.68
CA LYS A 63 24.03 -0.71 -9.09
C LYS A 63 23.62 -0.53 -10.55
N ASP A 64 23.43 -1.65 -11.26
CA ASP A 64 23.04 -1.66 -12.67
C ASP A 64 21.55 -1.37 -12.80
N LYS A 65 21.21 -0.27 -13.51
CA LYS A 65 19.84 0.19 -13.72
C LYS A 65 18.97 -0.87 -14.39
N ASN A 66 19.52 -1.64 -15.32
CA ASN A 66 18.76 -2.67 -16.05
C ASN A 66 18.34 -3.82 -15.13
N LYS A 67 19.27 -4.27 -14.27
CA LYS A 67 19.00 -5.31 -13.28
C LYS A 67 17.99 -4.85 -12.24
N ILE A 68 18.09 -3.61 -11.78
CA ILE A 68 17.11 -3.03 -10.84
C ILE A 68 15.72 -3.00 -11.49
N SER A 69 15.61 -2.56 -12.74
CA SER A 69 14.33 -2.52 -13.46
C SER A 69 13.66 -3.89 -13.55
N LEU A 70 14.43 -4.93 -13.90
CA LEU A 70 13.94 -6.31 -13.95
C LEU A 70 13.51 -6.84 -12.57
N LEU A 71 14.30 -6.56 -11.52
CA LEU A 71 13.95 -6.96 -10.16
C LEU A 71 12.68 -6.26 -9.67
N ILE A 72 12.54 -4.96 -9.95
CA ILE A 72 11.31 -4.22 -9.65
C ILE A 72 10.13 -4.89 -10.36
N LEU A 73 10.24 -5.20 -11.65
CA LEU A 73 9.18 -5.88 -12.40
C LEU A 73 8.80 -7.24 -11.80
N ILE A 74 9.78 -8.07 -11.44
CA ILE A 74 9.52 -9.37 -10.82
C ILE A 74 8.83 -9.17 -9.47
N THR A 75 9.30 -8.22 -8.67
CA THR A 75 8.74 -7.95 -7.35
C THR A 75 7.33 -7.39 -7.44
N THR A 76 7.01 -6.51 -8.40
CA THR A 76 5.65 -5.98 -8.57
C THR A 76 4.67 -7.07 -8.98
N ILE A 77 5.07 -7.99 -9.87
CA ILE A 77 4.25 -9.16 -10.24
C ILE A 77 4.04 -10.06 -9.02
N ALA A 78 5.09 -10.33 -8.24
CA ALA A 78 4.98 -11.13 -7.02
C ALA A 78 4.05 -10.46 -5.97
N THR A 79 4.16 -9.14 -5.77
CA THR A 79 3.28 -8.35 -4.90
C THR A 79 1.82 -8.47 -5.34
N LEU A 80 1.55 -8.38 -6.64
CA LEU A 80 0.20 -8.51 -7.20
C LEU A 80 -0.39 -9.90 -6.93
N ILE A 81 0.41 -10.96 -7.12
CA ILE A 81 0.00 -12.34 -6.83
C ILE A 81 -0.31 -12.52 -5.33
N LEU A 82 0.56 -12.01 -4.45
CA LEU A 82 0.32 -12.06 -3.01
C LEU A 82 -0.95 -11.28 -2.60
N TRP A 83 -1.23 -10.16 -3.25
CA TRP A 83 -2.49 -9.43 -3.06
C TRP A 83 -3.70 -10.28 -3.43
N MET A 84 -3.68 -10.95 -4.59
CA MET A 84 -4.77 -11.83 -5.01
C MET A 84 -4.99 -12.99 -4.03
N ILE A 85 -3.90 -13.62 -3.56
CA ILE A 85 -3.96 -14.70 -2.58
C ILE A 85 -4.53 -14.19 -1.25
N GLY A 86 -4.01 -13.07 -0.74
CA GLY A 86 -4.45 -12.47 0.52
C GLY A 86 -5.92 -12.05 0.47
N PHE A 87 -6.35 -11.46 -0.64
CA PHE A 87 -7.75 -11.10 -0.88
C PHE A 87 -8.66 -12.34 -0.89
N ALA A 88 -8.27 -13.39 -1.61
CA ALA A 88 -9.02 -14.64 -1.63
C ALA A 88 -9.08 -15.30 -0.24
N ALA A 89 -7.99 -15.25 0.51
CA ALA A 89 -7.91 -15.77 1.88
C ALA A 89 -8.80 -14.99 2.85
N GLU A 90 -8.84 -13.66 2.73
CA GLU A 90 -9.73 -12.82 3.52
C GLU A 90 -11.20 -13.15 3.23
N LYS A 91 -11.58 -13.26 1.94
CA LYS A 91 -12.94 -13.61 1.52
C LYS A 91 -13.40 -14.95 2.10
N LYS A 92 -12.48 -15.91 2.25
CA LYS A 92 -12.72 -17.20 2.91
C LYS A 92 -12.62 -17.16 4.44
N LYS A 93 -12.42 -15.99 5.05
CA LYS A 93 -12.26 -15.78 6.50
C LYS A 93 -11.06 -16.51 7.12
N ILE A 94 -10.09 -16.94 6.29
CA ILE A 94 -8.91 -17.67 6.74
C ILE A 94 -8.00 -16.81 7.64
N HIS A 95 -8.03 -15.49 7.44
CA HIS A 95 -7.25 -14.52 8.21
C HIS A 95 -7.45 -14.61 9.73
N TYR A 96 -8.61 -15.08 10.20
CA TYR A 96 -8.84 -15.25 11.63
C TYR A 96 -7.97 -16.34 12.28
N HIS A 97 -7.53 -17.35 11.52
CA HIS A 97 -6.61 -18.38 12.03
C HIS A 97 -5.19 -17.85 12.25
N PHE A 98 -4.82 -16.79 11.50
CA PHE A 98 -3.51 -16.15 11.60
C PHE A 98 -3.51 -14.96 12.56
N GLN A 99 -4.67 -14.59 13.11
CA GLN A 99 -4.82 -13.44 14.00
C GLN A 99 -4.95 -13.91 15.45
N ALA A 100 -4.10 -13.40 16.34
CA ALA A 100 -4.20 -13.65 17.78
C ALA A 100 -5.30 -12.81 18.45
N ASN A 101 -5.60 -11.62 17.91
CA ASN A 101 -6.60 -10.71 18.44
C ASN A 101 -8.03 -11.21 18.15
N THR A 102 -8.96 -10.96 19.07
CA THR A 102 -10.39 -11.30 18.92
C THR A 102 -11.19 -10.29 18.06
N LEU A 103 -10.57 -9.18 17.65
CA LEU A 103 -11.20 -8.13 16.85
C LEU A 103 -11.62 -8.66 15.46
N ARG A 104 -12.90 -8.50 15.09
CA ARG A 104 -13.44 -8.93 13.77
C ARG A 104 -14.06 -7.79 12.96
N THR A 105 -14.00 -6.56 13.46
CA THR A 105 -14.62 -5.38 12.85
C THR A 105 -13.86 -4.86 11.63
N HIS A 106 -12.55 -5.08 11.59
CA HIS A 106 -11.66 -4.63 10.53
C HIS A 106 -10.51 -5.62 10.34
N ARG A 107 -9.94 -5.63 9.14
CA ARG A 107 -8.80 -6.45 8.76
C ARG A 107 -7.53 -6.06 9.52
N VAL A 108 -7.04 -6.93 10.40
CA VAL A 108 -5.81 -6.65 11.17
C VAL A 108 -4.53 -6.87 10.36
N LEU A 109 -4.49 -7.91 9.53
CA LEU A 109 -3.30 -8.27 8.75
C LEU A 109 -3.37 -7.71 7.32
N SER A 110 -2.27 -7.18 6.80
CA SER A 110 -2.19 -6.80 5.38
C SER A 110 -2.33 -8.04 4.49
N PHE A 111 -2.83 -7.86 3.25
CA PHE A 111 -2.96 -8.96 2.29
C PHE A 111 -1.64 -9.65 1.99
N LEU A 112 -0.57 -8.87 1.84
CA LEU A 112 0.78 -9.38 1.61
C LEU A 112 1.24 -10.30 2.75
N TYR A 113 1.06 -9.84 3.99
CA TYR A 113 1.47 -10.61 5.16
C TYR A 113 0.62 -11.87 5.32
N LEU A 114 -0.69 -11.77 5.18
CA LEU A 114 -1.60 -12.91 5.23
C LEU A 114 -1.25 -13.95 4.17
N ALA A 115 -1.04 -13.54 2.92
CA ALA A 115 -0.65 -14.43 1.83
C ALA A 115 0.69 -15.10 2.11
N LYS A 116 1.70 -14.35 2.58
CA LYS A 116 3.00 -14.88 2.98
C LYS A 116 2.86 -15.93 4.08
N GLN A 117 2.05 -15.67 5.11
CA GLN A 117 1.81 -16.62 6.19
C GLN A 117 1.10 -17.88 5.70
N LEU A 118 0.14 -17.74 4.80
CA LEU A 118 -0.59 -18.86 4.22
C LEU A 118 0.33 -19.74 3.36
N ILE A 119 1.26 -19.14 2.61
CA ILE A 119 2.26 -19.89 1.81
C ILE A 119 3.25 -20.62 2.72
N ILE A 120 3.73 -19.97 3.78
CA ILE A 120 4.76 -20.54 4.68
C ILE A 120 4.17 -21.65 5.57
N ASN A 121 3.01 -21.41 6.17
CA ASN A 121 2.46 -22.30 7.20
C ASN A 121 1.34 -23.22 6.69
N GLY A 122 0.85 -22.99 5.47
CA GLY A 122 -0.31 -23.70 4.93
C GLY A 122 -1.62 -23.34 5.65
N LEU A 123 -2.73 -23.84 5.13
CA LEU A 123 -3.98 -23.95 5.89
C LEU A 123 -3.79 -25.11 6.88
N LYS A 124 -3.44 -24.80 8.12
CA LYS A 124 -3.51 -25.77 9.23
C LYS A 124 -4.95 -25.90 9.72
#